data_AF-A0A525L5K5-F1
#
_entry.id   AF-A0A525L5K5-F1
#
_cell.length_a   1.000
_cell.length_b   1.000
_cell.length_c   1.000
_cell.angle_alpha   90.00
_cell.angle_beta   90.00
_cell.angle_gamma   90.00
#
_symmetry.space_group_name_H-M   'P 1'
#
loop_
_entity.id
_entity.type
_entity.pdbx_description
1 polymer ?
#
loop_
_entity_poly.entity_id
_entity_poly.type
_entity_poly.pdbx_seq_one_letter_code
_entity_poly.pdbx_strand_id
1 'polypeptide(L)'
;MPDLILAIFHHILVFSLFGVLFAELVLVRRGMDLATVSRVSRIDLMYGALAGLIILVGFSRAVFAAKGWTYYAHNIFFHAKIATFVLIGVLSIPPTLDYIRWRRAGTAPSDPQVASVRRLLWIEMALFPALLAFAAAMARGYGELPIH
;
A
#
# COMPACT_ATOMS: atom_id res chain seq x y z
N MET A 1 -15.08 -5.60 -21.68
CA MET A 1 -15.91 -5.18 -20.54
C MET A 1 -15.31 -5.52 -19.17
N PRO A 2 -14.89 -6.77 -18.86
CA PRO A 2 -14.37 -7.10 -17.52
C PRO A 2 -13.06 -6.36 -17.16
N ASP A 3 -12.18 -6.13 -18.15
CA ASP A 3 -10.93 -5.37 -17.96
C ASP A 3 -11.15 -3.95 -17.42
N LEU A 4 -12.14 -3.22 -17.96
CA LEU A 4 -12.48 -1.86 -17.51
C LEU A 4 -13.00 -1.85 -16.06
N ILE A 5 -13.89 -2.79 -15.72
CA ILE A 5 -14.45 -2.90 -14.36
C ILE A 5 -13.34 -3.20 -13.36
N LEU A 6 -12.48 -4.17 -13.66
CA LEU A 6 -11.33 -4.49 -12.82
C LEU A 6 -10.39 -3.30 -12.69
N ALA A 7 -10.17 -2.53 -13.76
CA ALA A 7 -9.39 -1.31 -13.71
C ALA A 7 -10.00 -0.28 -12.77
N ILE A 8 -11.28 0.06 -12.91
CA ILE A 8 -11.97 1.00 -12.01
C ILE A 8 -11.84 0.54 -10.56
N PHE A 9 -12.12 -0.74 -10.31
CA PHE A 9 -12.06 -1.30 -8.96
C PHE A 9 -10.65 -1.23 -8.37
N HIS A 10 -9.63 -1.57 -9.16
CA HIS A 10 -8.24 -1.45 -8.73
C HIS A 10 -7.85 -0.02 -8.36
N HIS A 11 -8.27 0.99 -9.14
CA HIS A 11 -7.98 2.39 -8.80
C HIS A 11 -8.68 2.80 -7.50
N ILE A 12 -9.96 2.45 -7.32
CA ILE A 12 -10.69 2.72 -6.07
C ILE A 12 -9.96 2.10 -4.88
N LEU A 13 -9.51 0.85 -5.01
CA LEU A 13 -8.76 0.18 -3.95
C LEU A 13 -7.43 0.89 -3.65
N VAL A 14 -6.63 1.25 -4.66
CA VAL A 14 -5.35 1.94 -4.47
C VAL A 14 -5.53 3.32 -3.83
N PHE A 15 -6.52 4.09 -4.25
CA PHE A 15 -6.83 5.38 -3.63
C PHE A 15 -7.37 5.23 -2.22
N SER A 16 -8.16 4.18 -1.96
CA SER A 16 -8.64 3.85 -0.61
C SER A 16 -7.48 3.45 0.31
N LEU A 17 -6.52 2.65 -0.18
CA LEU A 17 -5.31 2.29 0.55
C LEU A 17 -4.50 3.52 0.93
N PHE A 18 -4.31 4.45 -0.02
CA PHE A 18 -3.66 5.73 0.25
C PHE A 18 -4.42 6.55 1.30
N GLY A 19 -5.75 6.59 1.21
CA GLY A 19 -6.61 7.30 2.16
C GLY A 19 -6.50 6.75 3.59
N VAL A 20 -6.48 5.43 3.76
CA VAL A 20 -6.30 4.82 5.10
C VAL A 20 -4.89 5.04 5.63
N LEU A 21 -3.85 4.91 4.81
CA LEU A 21 -2.46 5.19 5.20
C LEU A 21 -2.29 6.65 5.65
N PHE A 22 -2.89 7.59 4.91
CA PHE A 22 -2.91 9.00 5.28
C PHE A 22 -3.66 9.24 6.59
N ALA A 23 -4.79 8.55 6.82
CA ALA A 23 -5.54 8.64 8.06
C ALA A 23 -4.70 8.15 9.26
N GLU A 24 -3.92 7.07 9.11
CA GLU A 24 -2.98 6.62 10.13
C GLU A 24 -1.92 7.68 10.41
N LEU A 25 -1.33 8.27 9.37
CA LEU A 25 -0.33 9.34 9.54
C LEU A 25 -0.88 10.55 10.32
N VAL A 26 -2.15 10.89 10.13
CA VAL A 26 -2.82 11.99 10.84
C VAL A 26 -3.15 11.60 12.29
N LEU A 27 -3.62 10.38 12.52
CA LEU A 27 -4.06 9.92 13.84
C LEU A 27 -2.90 9.55 14.77
N VAL A 28 -1.83 8.97 14.24
CA VAL A 28 -0.65 8.59 15.01
C VAL A 28 0.17 9.83 15.31
N ARG A 29 -0.09 10.44 16.47
CA ARG A 29 0.56 11.67 16.92
C ARG A 29 0.90 11.59 18.41
N ARG A 30 1.82 12.45 18.86
CA ARG A 30 2.24 12.51 20.26
C ARG A 30 1.04 12.72 21.17
N GLY A 31 1.06 12.07 22.34
CA GLY A 31 -0.05 12.11 23.29
C GLY A 31 -1.33 11.38 22.85
N MET A 32 -1.27 10.47 21.86
CA MET A 32 -2.44 9.65 21.50
C MET A 32 -2.86 8.74 22.65
N ASP A 33 -4.17 8.65 22.88
CA ASP A 33 -4.77 7.83 23.93
C ASP A 33 -5.15 6.42 23.44
N LEU A 34 -5.64 5.58 24.34
CA LEU A 34 -6.07 4.20 24.04
C LEU A 34 -7.23 4.12 23.05
N ALA A 35 -8.12 5.12 23.07
CA ALA A 35 -9.21 5.21 22.10
C ALA A 35 -8.64 5.42 20.69
N THR A 36 -7.64 6.28 20.55
CA THR A 36 -6.94 6.51 19.28
C THR A 36 -6.13 5.28 18.85
N VAL A 37 -5.44 4.59 19.76
CA VAL A 37 -4.76 3.31 19.46
C VAL A 37 -5.75 2.30 18.88
N SER A 38 -6.92 2.15 19.49
CA SER A 38 -7.97 1.23 19.03
C SER A 38 -8.53 1.64 17.66
N ARG A 39 -8.66 2.95 17.41
CA ARG A 39 -9.11 3.47 16.12
C ARG A 39 -8.08 3.22 15.02
N VAL A 40 -6.82 3.54 15.25
CA VAL A 40 -5.71 3.30 14.31
C VAL A 40 -5.59 1.80 14.01
N SER A 41 -5.68 0.94 15.02
CA SER A 41 -5.65 -0.53 14.82
C SER A 41 -6.76 -1.04 13.88
N ARG A 42 -7.93 -0.40 13.85
CA ARG A 42 -9.01 -0.76 12.91
C ARG A 42 -8.73 -0.26 11.50
N ILE A 43 -8.12 0.91 11.37
CA ILE A 43 -7.71 1.49 10.09
C ILE A 43 -6.57 0.66 9.49
N ASP A 44 -5.60 0.25 10.30
CA ASP A 44 -4.51 -0.66 9.92
C ASP A 44 -5.03 -2.00 9.39
N LEU A 45 -6.08 -2.56 10.02
CA LEU A 45 -6.75 -3.76 9.50
C LEU A 45 -7.38 -3.52 8.11
N MET A 46 -8.00 -2.35 7.91
CA MET A 46 -8.53 -1.97 6.59
C MET A 46 -7.40 -1.80 5.57
N TYR A 47 -6.26 -1.23 5.97
CA TYR A 47 -5.06 -1.14 5.13
C TYR A 47 -4.61 -2.54 4.67
N GLY A 48 -4.45 -3.48 5.60
CA GLY A 48 -4.07 -4.86 5.26
C GLY A 48 -5.06 -5.56 4.33
N ALA A 49 -6.37 -5.39 4.58
CA ALA A 49 -7.42 -5.96 3.73
C ALA A 49 -7.41 -5.35 2.32
N LEU A 50 -7.28 -4.03 2.21
CA LEU A 50 -7.17 -3.31 0.94
C LEU A 50 -5.91 -3.75 0.17
N ALA A 51 -4.77 -3.89 0.86
CA ALA A 51 -3.54 -4.35 0.25
C ALA A 51 -3.69 -5.75 -0.36
N GLY A 52 -4.33 -6.68 0.35
CA GLY A 52 -4.66 -8.01 -0.16
C GLY A 52 -5.57 -7.97 -1.39
N LEU A 53 -6.64 -7.16 -1.34
CA LEU A 53 -7.55 -6.99 -2.49
C LEU A 53 -6.85 -6.38 -3.71
N ILE A 54 -5.93 -5.42 -3.52
CA ILE A 54 -5.15 -4.80 -4.59
C ILE A 54 -4.30 -5.84 -5.32
N ILE A 55 -3.68 -6.78 -4.59
CA ILE A 55 -2.90 -7.87 -5.17
C ILE A 55 -3.83 -8.75 -6.02
N LEU A 56 -4.93 -9.24 -5.45
CA LEU A 56 -5.86 -10.13 -6.15
C LEU A 56 -6.41 -9.50 -7.44
N VAL A 57 -6.90 -8.26 -7.35
CA VAL A 57 -7.47 -7.54 -8.49
C VAL A 57 -6.37 -7.12 -9.48
N GLY A 58 -5.21 -6.69 -8.98
CA GLY A 58 -4.08 -6.23 -9.78
C GLY A 58 -3.48 -7.33 -10.65
N PHE A 59 -3.28 -8.53 -10.09
CA PHE A 59 -2.81 -9.69 -10.86
C PHE A 59 -3.89 -10.21 -11.80
N SER A 60 -5.17 -10.22 -11.39
CA SER A 60 -6.28 -10.55 -12.31
C SER A 60 -6.25 -9.64 -13.54
N ARG A 61 -6.05 -8.34 -13.34
CA ARG A 61 -5.88 -7.39 -14.46
C ARG A 61 -4.67 -7.71 -15.33
N ALA A 62 -3.51 -8.02 -14.75
CA ALA A 62 -2.31 -8.33 -15.53
C ALA A 62 -2.50 -9.58 -16.42
N VAL A 63 -3.26 -10.57 -15.95
CA VAL A 63 -3.56 -11.80 -16.71
C VAL A 63 -4.63 -11.57 -17.79
N PHE A 64 -5.68 -10.79 -17.49
CA PHE A 64 -6.79 -10.53 -18.42
C PHE A 64 -6.61 -9.26 -19.28
N ALA A 65 -5.47 -8.58 -19.17
CA ALA A 65 -5.22 -7.32 -19.87
C ALA A 65 -5.07 -7.50 -21.37
N ALA A 66 -5.52 -6.49 -22.11
CA ALA A 66 -5.49 -6.46 -23.58
C ALA A 66 -4.07 -6.58 -24.18
N LYS A 67 -3.02 -6.20 -23.43
CA LYS A 67 -1.61 -6.32 -23.88
C LYS A 67 -1.01 -7.73 -23.69
N GLY A 68 -1.71 -8.64 -23.01
CA GLY A 68 -1.22 -9.99 -22.69
C GLY A 68 -0.18 -10.03 -21.55
N TRP A 69 -0.05 -11.18 -20.88
CA TRP A 69 0.86 -11.38 -19.75
C TRP A 69 2.33 -11.10 -20.08
N THR A 70 2.77 -11.44 -21.29
CA THR A 70 4.15 -11.26 -21.78
C THR A 70 4.62 -9.81 -21.68
N TYR A 71 3.75 -8.85 -22.00
CA TYR A 71 4.03 -7.42 -21.84
C TYR A 71 4.41 -7.07 -20.39
N TYR A 72 3.62 -7.54 -19.43
CA TYR A 72 3.84 -7.21 -18.01
C TYR A 72 5.06 -7.95 -17.46
N ALA A 73 5.25 -9.21 -17.82
CA ALA A 73 6.38 -10.03 -17.39
C ALA A 73 7.73 -9.48 -17.88
N HIS A 74 7.76 -8.83 -19.05
CA HIS A 74 8.97 -8.24 -19.63
C HIS A 74 9.02 -6.71 -19.49
N ASN A 75 8.35 -6.12 -18.50
CA ASN A 75 8.39 -4.67 -18.28
C ASN A 75 9.04 -4.31 -16.94
N ILE A 76 10.16 -3.56 -16.98
CA ILE A 76 10.90 -3.19 -15.76
C ILE A 76 10.07 -2.32 -14.81
N PHE A 77 9.20 -1.45 -15.32
CA PHE A 77 8.31 -0.63 -14.49
C PHE A 77 7.17 -1.46 -13.88
N PHE A 78 6.81 -2.61 -14.45
CA PHE A 78 5.90 -3.55 -13.81
C PHE A 78 6.55 -4.18 -12.60
N HIS A 79 7.75 -4.70 -12.73
CA HIS A 79 8.51 -5.25 -11.61
C HIS A 79 8.81 -4.19 -10.55
N ALA A 80 9.22 -2.98 -10.95
CA ALA A 80 9.47 -1.88 -10.02
C ALA A 80 8.21 -1.51 -9.24
N LYS A 81 7.04 -1.40 -9.89
CA LYS A 81 5.76 -1.16 -9.24
C LYS A 81 5.42 -2.24 -8.21
N ILE A 82 5.58 -3.51 -8.58
CA ILE A 82 5.32 -4.64 -7.66
C ILE A 82 6.31 -4.62 -6.48
N ALA A 83 7.60 -4.41 -6.74
CA ALA A 83 8.62 -4.30 -5.70
C ALA A 83 8.35 -3.15 -4.74
N THR A 84 7.95 -1.97 -5.24
CA THR A 84 7.54 -0.84 -4.41
C THR A 84 6.32 -1.17 -3.56
N PHE A 85 5.29 -1.79 -4.14
CA PHE A 85 4.10 -2.17 -3.39
C PHE A 85 4.42 -3.17 -2.27
N VAL A 86 5.25 -4.18 -2.56
CA VAL A 86 5.73 -5.15 -1.56
C VAL A 86 6.56 -4.45 -0.48
N LEU A 87 7.45 -3.52 -0.85
CA LEU A 87 8.25 -2.76 0.11
C LEU A 87 7.37 -1.96 1.07
N ILE A 88 6.34 -1.27 0.57
CA ILE A 88 5.38 -0.55 1.42
C ILE A 88 4.69 -1.54 2.37
N GLY A 89 4.22 -2.68 1.88
CA GLY A 89 3.59 -3.71 2.72
C GLY A 89 4.53 -4.34 3.75
N VAL A 90 5.84 -4.43 3.48
CA VAL A 90 6.84 -4.89 4.46
C VAL A 90 7.10 -3.81 5.51
N LEU A 91 7.18 -2.54 5.10
CA LEU A 91 7.37 -1.40 6.00
C LEU A 91 6.17 -1.17 6.94
N SER A 92 4.97 -1.62 6.55
CA SER A 92 3.79 -1.51 7.39
C SER A 92 3.72 -2.59 8.49
N ILE A 93 4.55 -3.64 8.43
CA ILE A 93 4.55 -4.71 9.45
C ILE A 93 4.91 -4.18 10.85
N PRO A 94 6.00 -3.44 11.07
CA PRO A 94 6.33 -2.93 12.41
C PRO A 94 5.24 -2.01 13.02
N PRO A 95 4.65 -1.04 12.30
CA PRO A 95 3.48 -0.28 12.77
C PRO A 95 2.32 -1.18 13.23
N THR A 96 1.93 -2.17 12.40
CA THR A 96 0.86 -3.13 12.74
C THR A 96 1.17 -3.87 14.05
N LEU A 97 2.40 -4.37 14.22
CA LEU A 97 2.82 -5.06 15.44
C LEU A 97 2.80 -4.13 16.67
N ASP A 98 3.20 -2.88 16.49
CA ASP A 98 3.15 -1.87 17.55
C ASP A 98 1.71 -1.55 17.97
N TYR A 99 0.79 -1.35 17.03
CA TYR A 99 -0.63 -1.13 17.33
C TYR A 99 -1.23 -2.31 18.09
N ILE A 100 -0.95 -3.54 17.66
CA ILE A 100 -1.38 -4.76 18.35
C ILE A 100 -0.82 -4.81 19.77
N ARG A 101 0.46 -4.50 19.94
CA ARG A 101 1.14 -4.49 21.25
C ARG A 101 0.51 -3.46 22.20
N TRP A 102 0.32 -2.23 21.76
CA TRP A 102 -0.28 -1.16 22.59
C TRP A 102 -1.71 -1.50 22.97
N ARG A 103 -2.50 -2.03 22.01
CA ARG A 103 -3.88 -2.46 22.27
C ARG A 103 -3.95 -3.61 23.27
N ARG A 104 -3.05 -4.60 23.19
CA ARG A 104 -3.00 -5.73 24.13
C ARG A 104 -2.53 -5.31 25.52
N ALA A 105 -1.56 -4.41 25.59
CA ALA A 105 -1.05 -3.90 26.86
C ALA A 105 -2.03 -2.97 27.59
N GLY A 106 -2.98 -2.37 26.86
CA GLY A 106 -3.90 -1.38 27.43
C GLY A 106 -3.17 -0.12 27.89
N THR A 107 -2.01 0.19 27.31
CA THR A 107 -1.22 1.39 27.62
C THR A 107 -1.03 2.27 26.38
N ALA A 108 -1.08 3.58 26.59
CA ALA A 108 -0.80 4.54 25.53
C ALA A 108 0.69 4.49 25.15
N PRO A 109 1.04 4.64 23.86
CA PRO A 109 2.43 4.63 23.44
C PRO A 109 3.17 5.87 23.95
N SER A 110 4.45 5.68 24.26
CA SER A 110 5.37 6.79 24.55
C SER A 110 5.68 7.59 23.27
N ASP A 111 6.09 8.84 23.43
CA ASP A 111 6.45 9.71 22.31
C ASP A 111 7.55 9.14 21.38
N PRO A 112 8.60 8.46 21.87
CA PRO A 112 9.56 7.79 20.99
C PRO A 112 8.96 6.66 20.15
N GLN A 113 8.03 5.88 20.70
CA GLN A 113 7.33 4.82 19.98
C GLN A 113 6.46 5.40 18.86
N VAL A 114 5.71 6.47 19.17
CA VAL A 114 4.93 7.21 18.17
C VAL A 114 5.83 7.77 17.08
N ALA A 115 6.98 8.37 17.42
CA ALA A 115 7.92 8.91 16.44
C ALA A 115 8.49 7.83 15.51
N SER A 116 8.77 6.64 16.03
CA SER A 116 9.24 5.49 15.23
C SER A 116 8.19 5.08 14.20
N VAL A 117 6.94 4.91 14.61
CA VAL A 117 5.84 4.55 13.69
C VAL A 117 5.60 5.65 12.66
N ARG A 118 5.57 6.92 13.08
CA ARG A 118 5.38 8.06 12.15
C ARG A 118 6.46 8.11 11.08
N ARG A 119 7.72 7.77 11.40
CA ARG A 119 8.80 7.73 10.42
C ARG A 119 8.51 6.71 9.33
N LEU A 120 8.02 5.52 9.69
CA LEU A 120 7.67 4.48 8.72
C LEU A 120 6.48 4.91 7.85
N LEU A 121 5.43 5.46 8.46
CA LEU A 121 4.28 5.99 7.72
C LEU A 121 4.69 7.09 6.71
N TRP A 122 5.62 7.98 7.07
CA TRP A 122 6.15 8.97 6.13
C TRP A 122 6.92 8.34 4.96
N ILE A 123 7.70 7.29 5.22
CA ILE A 123 8.42 6.56 4.17
C ILE A 123 7.43 5.87 3.23
N GLU A 124 6.42 5.20 3.76
CA GLU A 124 5.36 4.56 2.98
C GLU A 124 4.61 5.59 2.10
N MET A 125 4.26 6.75 2.68
CA MET A 125 3.65 7.85 1.95
C MET A 125 4.55 8.40 0.83
N ALA A 126 5.86 8.46 1.05
CA ALA A 126 6.82 8.92 0.05
C ALA A 126 7.04 7.90 -1.09
N LEU A 127 6.82 6.61 -0.84
CA LEU A 127 6.91 5.55 -1.85
C LEU A 127 5.67 5.49 -2.76
N PHE A 128 4.52 5.95 -2.28
CA PHE A 128 3.27 5.92 -3.06
C PHE A 128 3.34 6.69 -4.39
N PRO A 129 3.91 7.92 -4.47
CA PRO A 129 4.14 8.61 -5.73
C PRO A 129 5.02 7.83 -6.72
N ALA A 130 6.05 7.12 -6.23
CA ALA A 130 6.89 6.29 -7.09
C ALA A 130 6.09 5.12 -7.69
N LEU A 131 5.24 4.47 -6.88
CA LEU A 131 4.33 3.43 -7.35
C LEU A 131 3.40 3.94 -8.46
N LEU A 132 2.83 5.14 -8.30
CA LEU A 132 1.98 5.77 -9.31
C LEU A 132 2.76 6.14 -10.58
N ALA A 133 3.99 6.65 -10.42
CA ALA A 133 4.86 6.99 -11.54
C ALA A 133 5.21 5.75 -12.39
N PHE A 134 5.57 4.64 -11.75
CA PHE A 134 5.85 3.38 -12.45
C PHE A 134 4.62 2.83 -13.18
N ALA A 135 3.43 2.91 -12.56
CA ALA A 135 2.18 2.55 -13.22
C ALA A 135 1.92 3.42 -14.46
N ALA A 136 2.14 4.74 -14.36
CA ALA A 136 1.94 5.70 -15.44
C ALA A 136 2.95 5.53 -16.60
N ALA A 137 4.23 5.25 -16.28
CA ALA A 137 5.28 4.98 -17.25
C ALA A 137 4.98 3.69 -18.03
N MET A 138 4.69 2.60 -17.32
CA MET A 138 4.31 1.33 -17.93
C MET A 138 3.05 1.47 -18.79
N ALA A 139 2.02 2.22 -18.36
CA ALA A 139 0.80 2.40 -19.16
C ALA A 139 1.08 3.05 -20.54
N ARG A 140 2.16 3.83 -20.64
CA ARG A 140 2.60 4.52 -21.85
C ARG A 140 3.63 3.74 -22.69
N GLY A 141 3.92 2.48 -22.34
CA GLY A 141 4.86 1.63 -23.11
C GLY A 141 6.33 1.79 -22.74
N TYR A 142 6.66 2.54 -21.68
CA TYR A 142 8.05 2.61 -21.24
C TYR A 142 8.48 1.31 -20.54
N GLY A 143 9.76 0.96 -20.67
CA GLY A 143 10.40 -0.09 -19.89
C GLY A 143 10.21 -1.52 -20.38
N GLU A 144 9.75 -1.71 -21.62
CA GLU A 144 9.71 -3.03 -22.27
C GLU A 144 11.13 -3.54 -22.53
N LEU A 145 11.38 -4.79 -22.12
CA LEU A 145 12.65 -5.49 -22.31
C LEU A 145 12.55 -6.45 -23.51
N PRO A 146 13.66 -6.72 -24.22
CA PRO A 146 13.67 -7.69 -25.31
C PRO A 146 13.21 -9.07 -24.85
N ILE A 147 12.41 -9.73 -25.68
CA ILE A 147 12.05 -11.15 -25.51
C ILE A 147 13.11 -11.94 -26.32
N HIS A 148 13.99 -12.66 -25.61
CA HIS A 148 14.98 -13.55 -26.22
C HIS A 148 14.43 -14.97 -26.36
#